data_AF-A0A9E5TJN3-F1
#
_entry.id   AF-A0A9E5TJN3-F1
#
_cell.length_a   1.000
_cell.length_b   1.000
_cell.length_c   1.000
_cell.angle_alpha   90.00
_cell.angle_beta   90.00
_cell.angle_gamma   90.00
#
_symmetry.space_group_name_H-M   'P 1'
#
loop_
_entity.id
_entity.type
_entity.pdbx_description
1 polymer ?
#
loop_
_entity_poly.entity_id
_entity_poly.type
_entity_poly.pdbx_seq_one_letter_code
_entity_poly.pdbx_strand_id
1 'polypeptide(L)'
;MWGIFVAWLQDKGINSPSDITAHQTRAYLVGLQRRGLKDATQHAHARGIKTWLRWLVNEGELAGSPKRRVSMPRLEKRMRPPFRPNEVKALVAACKTKAPKDLRDRATTLSLLDSGLRASELASLRVNSVDMRSLRLLMGHTSLAVLQRYLALAGEDIERAHKLHSPVDNLL
;
A
#
# COMPACT_ATOMS: atom_id res chain seq x y z
N MET A 1 -13.85 10.23 0.03
CA MET A 1 -13.12 11.51 -0.16
C MET A 1 -13.88 12.48 -1.07
N TRP A 2 -14.21 12.14 -2.32
CA TRP A 2 -15.01 13.02 -3.18
C TRP A 2 -16.47 13.15 -2.74
N GLY A 3 -17.10 12.11 -2.18
CA GLY A 3 -18.44 12.22 -1.59
C GLY A 3 -18.56 13.24 -0.45
N ILE A 4 -17.50 13.40 0.36
CA ILE A 4 -17.45 14.43 1.42
C ILE A 4 -17.34 15.84 0.80
N PHE A 5 -16.67 15.96 -0.34
CA PHE A 5 -16.60 17.21 -1.09
C PHE A 5 -17.95 17.55 -1.73
N VAL A 6 -18.66 16.58 -2.30
CA VAL A 6 -20.02 16.75 -2.84
C VAL A 6 -20.98 17.19 -1.74
N ALA A 7 -20.98 16.53 -0.58
CA ALA A 7 -21.81 16.94 0.56
C ALA A 7 -21.51 18.38 1.01
N TRP A 8 -20.23 18.78 0.99
CA TRP A 8 -19.85 20.16 1.28
C TRP A 8 -20.30 21.17 0.21
N LEU A 9 -20.31 20.77 -1.07
CA LEU A 9 -20.85 21.60 -2.15
C LEU A 9 -22.37 21.79 -2.01
N GLN A 10 -23.09 20.72 -1.68
CA GLN A 10 -24.54 20.75 -1.44
C GLN A 10 -24.91 21.65 -0.25
N ASP A 11 -24.14 21.59 0.85
CA ASP A 11 -24.27 22.52 2.00
C ASP A 11 -24.08 23.99 1.60
N LYS A 12 -23.33 24.24 0.51
CA LYS A 12 -23.12 25.58 -0.06
C LYS A 12 -24.09 25.91 -1.20
N GLY A 13 -25.10 25.07 -1.43
CA GLY A 13 -26.13 25.25 -2.45
C GLY A 13 -25.70 24.88 -3.87
N ILE A 14 -24.56 24.21 -4.05
CA ILE A 14 -24.03 23.81 -5.35
C ILE A 14 -24.45 22.36 -5.62
N ASN A 15 -25.46 22.21 -6.47
CA ASN A 15 -26.11 20.92 -6.73
C ASN A 15 -25.83 20.37 -8.14
N SER A 16 -25.35 21.20 -9.06
CA SER A 16 -25.00 20.77 -10.42
C SER A 16 -23.48 20.70 -10.61
N PRO A 17 -22.96 19.68 -11.34
CA PRO A 17 -21.56 19.62 -11.74
C PRO A 17 -21.08 20.86 -12.49
N SER A 18 -21.93 21.46 -13.33
CA SER A 18 -21.63 22.66 -14.13
C SER A 18 -21.26 23.88 -13.29
N ASP A 19 -21.74 23.93 -12.06
CA ASP A 19 -21.59 25.07 -11.16
C ASP A 19 -20.31 24.99 -10.33
N ILE A 20 -19.55 23.90 -10.49
CA ILE A 20 -18.32 23.65 -9.74
C ILE A 20 -17.20 24.54 -10.25
N THR A 21 -16.71 25.43 -9.38
CA THR A 21 -15.63 26.36 -9.71
C THR A 21 -14.32 26.04 -9.00
N ALA A 22 -13.22 26.61 -9.52
CA ALA A 22 -11.92 26.57 -8.86
C ALA A 22 -11.94 27.25 -7.48
N HIS A 23 -12.79 28.26 -7.30
CA HIS A 23 -12.95 28.96 -6.05
C HIS A 23 -13.50 28.03 -4.95
N GLN A 24 -14.59 27.32 -5.23
CA GLN A 24 -15.19 26.37 -4.29
C GLN A 24 -14.23 25.22 -3.96
N THR A 25 -13.55 24.68 -4.98
CA THR A 25 -12.55 23.63 -4.80
C THR A 25 -11.42 24.09 -3.87
N ARG A 26 -10.93 25.33 -4.04
CA ARG A 26 -9.89 25.91 -3.18
C ARG A 26 -10.41 26.17 -1.77
N ALA A 27 -11.62 26.72 -1.64
CA ALA A 27 -12.25 27.00 -0.36
C ALA A 27 -12.41 25.72 0.49
N TYR A 28 -12.80 24.61 -0.14
CA TYR A 28 -12.86 23.31 0.54
C TYR A 28 -11.50 22.86 1.07
N LEU A 29 -10.45 22.91 0.23
CA LEU A 29 -9.11 22.49 0.64
C LEU A 29 -8.53 23.38 1.75
N VAL A 30 -8.77 24.69 1.71
CA VAL A 30 -8.43 25.62 2.81
C VAL A 30 -9.22 25.29 4.08
N GLY A 31 -10.50 24.91 3.94
CA GLY A 31 -11.31 24.43 5.06
C GLY A 31 -10.74 23.17 5.72
N LEU A 32 -10.17 22.24 4.93
CA LEU A 32 -9.48 21.07 5.48
C LEU A 32 -8.24 21.45 6.29
N GLN A 33 -7.50 22.46 5.85
CA GLN A 33 -6.34 22.99 6.57
C GLN A 33 -6.76 23.65 7.90
N ARG A 34 -7.82 24.47 7.88
CA ARG A 34 -8.38 25.12 9.10
C ARG A 34 -8.87 24.11 10.13
N ARG A 35 -9.32 22.94 9.69
CA ARG A 35 -9.73 21.82 10.57
C ARG A 35 -8.55 21.08 11.22
N GLY A 36 -7.31 21.45 10.92
CA GLY A 36 -6.11 20.84 11.51
C GLY A 36 -5.86 19.41 11.05
N LEU A 37 -6.37 19.00 9.88
CA LEU A 37 -6.14 17.66 9.36
C LEU A 37 -4.67 17.46 8.98
N LYS A 38 -4.15 16.24 9.14
CA LYS A 38 -2.78 15.88 8.71
C LYS A 38 -2.57 16.16 7.22
N ASP A 39 -1.38 16.61 6.83
CA ASP A 39 -1.02 16.93 5.43
C ASP A 39 -1.30 15.76 4.47
N ALA A 40 -1.02 14.53 4.90
CA ALA A 40 -1.33 13.31 4.13
C ALA A 40 -2.83 13.19 3.82
N THR A 41 -3.68 13.50 4.81
CA THR A 41 -5.14 13.49 4.64
C THR A 41 -5.58 14.60 3.69
N GLN A 42 -5.08 15.83 3.87
CA GLN A 42 -5.40 16.95 2.97
C GLN A 42 -4.97 16.65 1.53
N HIS A 43 -3.78 16.09 1.35
CA HIS A 43 -3.23 15.71 0.05
C HIS A 43 -4.05 14.57 -0.60
N ALA A 44 -4.50 13.58 0.18
CA ALA A 44 -5.36 12.52 -0.31
C ALA A 44 -6.72 13.07 -0.80
N HIS A 45 -7.33 13.99 -0.04
CA HIS A 45 -8.55 14.69 -0.47
C HIS A 45 -8.33 15.46 -1.77
N ALA A 46 -7.27 16.28 -1.84
CA ALA A 46 -6.94 17.05 -3.04
C ALA A 46 -6.70 16.14 -4.27
N ARG A 47 -6.02 15.01 -4.09
CA ARG A 47 -5.80 14.02 -5.16
C ARG A 47 -7.12 13.41 -5.62
N GLY A 48 -7.97 12.98 -4.69
CA GLY A 48 -9.28 12.40 -5.01
C GLY A 48 -10.20 13.37 -5.74
N ILE A 49 -10.33 14.60 -5.22
CA ILE A 49 -11.15 15.67 -5.83
C ILE A 49 -10.63 16.01 -7.21
N LYS A 50 -9.31 16.17 -7.37
CA LYS A 50 -8.73 16.32 -8.70
C LYS A 50 -9.17 15.15 -9.55
N THR A 51 -8.83 13.89 -9.28
CA THR A 51 -9.22 12.77 -10.16
C THR A 51 -10.68 12.81 -10.59
N TRP A 52 -11.61 13.03 -9.66
CA TRP A 52 -13.04 13.17 -9.94
C TRP A 52 -13.39 14.33 -10.89
N LEU A 53 -12.83 15.52 -10.68
CA LEU A 53 -13.03 16.68 -11.58
C LEU A 53 -12.40 16.51 -12.99
N ARG A 54 -11.57 15.49 -13.23
CA ARG A 54 -11.15 15.14 -14.61
C ARG A 54 -12.11 14.14 -15.20
N TRP A 55 -12.56 13.19 -14.40
CA TRP A 55 -13.60 12.28 -14.84
C TRP A 55 -14.84 13.06 -15.30
N LEU A 56 -15.35 14.03 -14.53
CA LEU A 56 -16.47 14.88 -14.97
C LEU A 56 -16.23 15.63 -16.28
N VAL A 57 -15.01 16.09 -16.53
CA VAL A 57 -14.67 16.75 -17.81
C VAL A 57 -14.63 15.74 -18.95
N ASN A 58 -14.11 14.54 -18.70
CA ASN A 58 -14.08 13.47 -19.70
C ASN A 58 -15.49 12.97 -20.06
N GLU A 59 -16.42 12.98 -19.11
CA GLU A 59 -17.83 12.65 -19.33
C GLU A 59 -18.64 13.82 -19.91
N GLY A 60 -18.05 15.00 -20.10
CA GLY A 60 -18.72 16.18 -20.65
C GLY A 60 -19.59 16.96 -19.65
N GLU A 61 -19.68 16.51 -18.39
CA GLU A 61 -20.40 17.18 -17.29
C GLU A 61 -19.79 18.53 -16.90
N LEU A 62 -18.50 18.72 -17.23
CA LEU A 62 -17.78 19.97 -17.03
C LEU A 62 -17.10 20.39 -18.33
N ALA A 63 -17.36 21.62 -18.79
CA ALA A 63 -16.72 22.19 -19.97
C ALA A 63 -15.18 22.31 -19.83
N GLY A 64 -14.67 22.38 -18.59
CA GLY A 64 -13.24 22.45 -18.34
C GLY A 64 -12.88 22.22 -16.87
N SER A 65 -11.68 21.70 -16.62
CA SER A 65 -11.29 21.28 -15.28
C SER A 65 -10.76 22.46 -14.43
N PRO A 66 -11.40 22.81 -13.29
CA PRO A 66 -10.92 23.89 -12.43
C PRO A 66 -9.58 23.58 -11.71
N LYS A 67 -9.06 22.35 -11.86
CA LYS A 67 -7.84 21.85 -11.21
C LYS A 67 -6.59 22.65 -11.47
N ARG A 68 -6.46 23.28 -12.65
CA ARG A 68 -5.23 23.98 -13.06
C ARG A 68 -4.90 25.15 -12.13
N ARG A 69 -5.91 25.66 -11.41
CA ARG A 69 -5.78 26.77 -10.45
C ARG A 69 -5.73 26.31 -8.97
N VAL A 70 -5.69 25.01 -8.70
CA VAL A 70 -5.68 24.46 -7.34
C VAL A 70 -4.33 23.83 -7.03
N SER A 71 -3.54 24.48 -6.17
CA SER A 71 -2.24 23.95 -5.72
C SER A 71 -2.44 22.71 -4.85
N MET A 72 -1.49 21.77 -4.91
CA MET A 72 -1.48 20.64 -3.98
C MET A 72 -0.96 21.10 -2.62
N PRO A 73 -1.56 20.67 -1.50
CA PRO A 73 -0.94 20.82 -0.19
C PRO A 73 0.48 20.23 -0.22
N ARG A 74 1.44 20.89 0.42
CA ARG A 74 2.78 20.33 0.57
C ARG A 74 2.68 19.08 1.43
N LEU A 75 3.25 17.99 0.94
CA LEU A 75 3.36 16.75 1.70
C LEU A 75 4.83 16.57 2.09
N GLU A 76 5.14 16.75 3.37
CA GLU A 76 6.44 16.34 3.86
C GLU A 76 6.60 14.82 3.70
N LYS A 77 7.68 14.40 3.05
CA LYS A 77 8.03 12.98 2.95
C LYS A 77 8.48 12.50 4.33
N ARG A 78 7.54 11.92 5.10
CA ARG A 78 7.87 11.22 6.33
C ARG A 78 8.36 9.82 6.00
N MET A 79 9.66 9.60 6.13
CA MET A 79 10.22 8.25 6.13
C MET A 79 9.95 7.63 7.49
N ARG A 80 9.28 6.47 7.53
CA ARG A 80 9.19 5.71 8.77
C ARG A 80 10.54 5.03 8.98
N PRO A 81 11.17 5.18 10.16
CA PRO A 81 12.40 4.47 10.43
C PRO A 81 12.13 2.96 10.37
N PRO A 82 13.07 2.17 9.83
CA PRO A 82 12.98 0.72 9.92
C PRO A 82 13.13 0.27 11.38
N PHE A 83 12.70 -0.97 11.67
CA PHE A 83 12.94 -1.57 12.97
C PHE A 83 14.45 -1.74 13.22
N ARG A 84 14.86 -1.45 14.45
CA ARG A 84 16.22 -1.71 14.95
C ARG A 84 16.37 -3.18 15.32
N PRO A 85 17.61 -3.72 15.32
CA PRO A 85 17.84 -5.13 15.68
C PRO A 85 17.23 -5.54 17.03
N ASN A 86 17.30 -4.68 18.04
CA ASN A 86 16.72 -4.94 19.36
C ASN A 86 15.17 -4.94 19.36
N GLU A 87 14.55 -4.12 18.53
CA GLU A 87 13.08 -4.11 18.36
C GLU A 87 12.61 -5.40 17.66
N VAL A 88 13.37 -5.87 16.67
CA VAL A 88 13.14 -7.17 16.01
C VAL A 88 13.28 -8.32 17.02
N LYS A 89 14.35 -8.33 17.82
CA LYS A 89 14.55 -9.30 18.91
C LYS A 89 13.35 -9.32 19.86
N ALA A 90 12.89 -8.14 20.28
CA ALA A 90 11.74 -8.02 21.20
C ALA A 90 10.43 -8.54 20.59
N LEU A 91 10.18 -8.26 19.29
CA LEU A 91 9.00 -8.76 18.59
C LEU A 91 8.97 -10.29 18.51
N VAL A 92 10.10 -10.92 18.17
CA VAL A 92 10.19 -12.38 18.10
C VAL A 92 10.11 -12.99 19.50
N ALA A 93 10.77 -12.40 20.51
CA ALA A 93 10.75 -12.87 21.89
C ALA A 93 9.37 -12.75 22.57
N ALA A 94 8.47 -11.91 22.03
CA ALA A 94 7.09 -11.83 22.51
C ALA A 94 6.27 -13.10 22.22
N CYS A 95 6.69 -13.92 21.24
CA CYS A 95 6.07 -15.21 20.91
C CYS A 95 6.68 -16.33 21.77
N LYS A 96 6.20 -16.46 23.02
CA LYS A 96 6.91 -17.18 24.09
C LYS A 96 6.69 -18.69 24.12
N THR A 97 5.59 -19.18 23.58
CA THR A 97 5.15 -20.56 23.77
C THR A 97 5.10 -21.34 22.45
N LYS A 98 4.93 -22.66 22.57
CA LYS A 98 4.60 -23.54 21.44
C LYS A 98 3.10 -23.61 21.17
N ALA A 99 2.30 -22.72 21.76
CA ALA A 99 0.88 -22.65 21.44
C ALA A 99 0.71 -22.31 19.94
N PRO A 100 -0.31 -22.87 19.26
CA PRO A 100 -0.52 -22.64 17.83
C PRO A 100 -0.54 -21.15 17.44
N LYS A 101 -1.08 -20.29 18.32
CA LYS A 101 -1.09 -18.83 18.12
C LYS A 101 0.33 -18.24 18.09
N ASP A 102 1.16 -18.55 19.08
CA ASP A 102 2.51 -17.99 19.19
C ASP A 102 3.40 -18.49 18.04
N LEU A 103 3.24 -19.76 17.63
CA LEU A 103 3.94 -20.29 16.46
C LEU A 103 3.54 -19.57 15.17
N ARG A 104 2.24 -19.30 14.99
CA ARG A 104 1.72 -18.53 13.85
C ARG A 104 2.24 -17.10 13.87
N ASP A 105 2.15 -16.42 15.00
CA ASP A 105 2.55 -15.01 15.14
C ASP A 105 4.07 -14.86 14.95
N ARG A 106 4.86 -15.85 15.40
CA ARG A 106 6.31 -15.95 15.11
C ARG A 106 6.57 -16.15 13.63
N ALA A 107 5.93 -17.11 12.99
CA ALA A 107 6.08 -17.36 11.54
C ALA A 107 5.68 -16.14 10.71
N THR A 108 4.61 -15.45 11.10
CA THR A 108 4.11 -14.21 10.49
C THR A 108 5.17 -13.10 10.57
N THR A 109 5.72 -12.87 11.77
CA THR A 109 6.75 -11.86 12.02
C THR A 109 8.01 -12.13 11.21
N LEU A 110 8.52 -13.36 11.24
CA LEU A 110 9.71 -13.77 10.50
C LEU A 110 9.50 -13.63 8.98
N SER A 111 8.37 -14.12 8.46
CA SER A 111 8.05 -13.99 7.03
C SER A 111 8.04 -12.53 6.57
N LEU A 112 7.44 -11.62 7.35
CA LEU A 112 7.43 -10.18 7.03
C LEU A 112 8.83 -9.58 7.04
N LEU A 113 9.67 -9.97 8.00
CA LEU A 113 11.05 -9.46 8.13
C LEU A 113 11.96 -9.96 7.01
N ASP A 114 11.82 -11.22 6.59
CA ASP A 114 12.68 -11.81 5.56
C ASP A 114 12.30 -11.43 4.14
N SER A 115 11.00 -11.35 3.85
CA SER A 115 10.50 -11.15 2.48
C SER A 115 10.08 -9.71 2.17
N GLY A 116 9.84 -8.88 3.19
CA GLY A 116 9.31 -7.53 3.00
C GLY A 116 7.89 -7.47 2.43
N LEU A 117 7.13 -8.58 2.50
CA LEU A 117 5.74 -8.64 2.04
C LEU A 117 4.85 -7.61 2.75
N ARG A 118 3.81 -7.13 2.06
CA ARG A 118 2.75 -6.35 2.68
C ARG A 118 1.88 -7.25 3.55
N ALA A 119 1.30 -6.69 4.61
CA ALA A 119 0.40 -7.42 5.50
C ALA A 119 -0.78 -8.10 4.75
N SER A 120 -1.32 -7.45 3.71
CA SER A 120 -2.38 -8.03 2.88
C SER A 120 -1.92 -9.19 2.00
N GLU A 121 -0.66 -9.16 1.54
CA GLU A 121 -0.07 -10.22 0.73
C GLU A 121 0.18 -11.45 1.61
N LEU A 122 0.74 -11.26 2.81
CA LEU A 122 0.89 -12.32 3.80
C LEU A 122 -0.47 -12.92 4.22
N ALA A 123 -1.47 -12.08 4.50
CA ALA A 123 -2.80 -12.54 4.90
C ALA A 123 -3.53 -13.35 3.80
N SER A 124 -3.18 -13.10 2.53
CA SER A 124 -3.75 -13.82 1.38
C SER A 124 -2.93 -15.05 0.99
N LEU A 125 -1.81 -15.31 1.68
CA LEU A 125 -0.91 -16.40 1.37
C LEU A 125 -1.55 -17.74 1.74
N ARG A 126 -1.81 -18.57 0.73
CA ARG A 126 -2.24 -19.96 0.89
C ARG A 126 -1.02 -20.87 0.87
N VAL A 127 -1.06 -21.95 1.65
CA VAL A 127 -0.02 -22.98 1.67
C VAL A 127 0.27 -23.54 0.27
N ASN A 128 -0.75 -23.56 -0.61
CA ASN A 128 -0.65 -24.06 -1.98
C ASN A 128 -0.60 -22.94 -3.05
N SER A 129 -0.28 -21.69 -2.68
CA SER A 129 -0.26 -20.55 -3.64
C SER A 129 0.88 -20.60 -4.65
N VAL A 130 1.80 -21.56 -4.53
CA VAL A 130 2.88 -21.73 -5.49
C VAL A 130 2.33 -22.43 -6.71
N ASP A 131 1.79 -21.65 -7.65
CA ASP A 131 1.42 -22.19 -8.95
C ASP A 131 2.69 -22.49 -9.76
N MET A 132 3.10 -23.75 -9.70
CA MET A 132 4.24 -24.26 -10.44
C MET A 132 4.08 -24.09 -11.96
N ARG A 133 2.85 -23.97 -12.49
CA ARG A 133 2.65 -23.71 -13.92
C ARG A 133 2.97 -22.26 -14.28
N SER A 134 2.48 -21.30 -13.50
CA SER A 134 2.83 -19.88 -13.66
C SER A 134 4.33 -19.64 -13.46
N LEU A 135 4.94 -20.28 -12.47
CA LEU A 135 6.37 -20.17 -12.19
C LEU A 135 7.23 -20.79 -13.31
N ARG A 136 6.78 -21.91 -13.88
CA ARG A 136 7.39 -22.54 -15.08
C ARG A 136 7.38 -21.58 -16.28
N LEU A 137 6.25 -20.91 -16.52
CA LEU A 137 6.09 -19.97 -17.63
C LEU A 137 6.95 -18.71 -17.43
N LEU A 138 6.99 -18.15 -16.21
CA LEU A 138 7.84 -17.01 -15.86
C LEU A 138 9.33 -17.31 -16.02
N MET A 139 9.76 -18.54 -15.71
CA MET A 139 11.17 -18.97 -15.83
C MET A 139 11.52 -19.49 -17.23
N GLY A 140 10.59 -19.46 -18.19
CA GLY A 140 10.82 -19.89 -19.58
C GLY A 140 11.01 -21.40 -19.76
N HIS A 141 10.58 -22.22 -18.81
CA HIS A 141 10.79 -23.68 -18.88
C HIS A 141 9.69 -24.40 -19.67
N THR A 142 10.09 -25.28 -20.59
CA THR A 142 9.16 -26.04 -21.43
C THR A 142 8.47 -27.20 -20.71
N SER A 143 9.05 -27.72 -19.62
CA SER A 143 8.46 -28.83 -18.84
C SER A 143 8.48 -28.59 -17.33
N LEU A 144 7.51 -29.16 -16.62
CA LEU A 144 7.47 -29.14 -15.16
C LEU A 144 8.61 -29.94 -14.53
N ALA A 145 9.15 -30.96 -15.23
CA ALA A 145 10.30 -31.75 -14.77
C ALA A 145 11.61 -30.95 -14.72
N VAL A 146 11.76 -29.95 -15.60
CA VAL A 146 12.89 -29.01 -15.53
C VAL A 146 12.69 -28.06 -14.34
N LEU A 147 11.49 -27.50 -14.17
CA LEU A 147 11.20 -26.66 -13.02
C LEU A 147 11.37 -27.42 -11.68
N GLN A 148 10.98 -28.68 -11.58
CA GLN A 148 11.17 -29.50 -10.38
C GLN A 148 12.64 -29.68 -10.01
N ARG A 149 13.55 -29.79 -11.00
CA ARG A 149 15.00 -29.81 -10.75
C ARG A 149 15.51 -28.47 -10.24
N TYR A 150 15.04 -27.35 -10.80
CA TYR A 150 15.37 -26.02 -10.28
C TYR A 150 14.78 -25.77 -8.91
N LEU A 151 13.57 -26.24 -8.60
CA LEU A 151 12.97 -26.14 -7.26
C LEU A 151 13.70 -27.02 -6.24
N ALA A 152 14.16 -28.20 -6.66
CA ALA A 152 14.99 -29.06 -5.82
C ALA A 152 16.33 -28.41 -5.46
N LEU A 153 16.94 -27.67 -6.41
CA LEU A 153 18.13 -26.84 -6.17
C LEU A 153 17.79 -25.54 -5.43
N ALA A 154 16.62 -24.96 -5.69
CA ALA A 154 16.15 -23.73 -5.08
C ALA A 154 15.89 -23.91 -3.59
N GLY A 155 15.62 -25.11 -3.09
CA GLY A 155 15.59 -25.36 -1.65
C GLY A 155 16.93 -24.96 -1.01
N GLU A 156 18.03 -25.48 -1.55
CA GLU A 156 19.38 -25.15 -1.09
C GLU A 156 19.77 -23.70 -1.39
N ASP A 157 19.41 -23.16 -2.56
CA ASP A 157 19.74 -21.77 -2.93
C ASP A 157 18.91 -20.75 -2.15
N ILE A 158 17.63 -21.03 -1.86
CA ILE A 158 16.77 -20.20 -0.99
C ILE A 158 17.28 -20.29 0.44
N GLU A 159 17.62 -21.48 0.94
CA GLU A 159 18.24 -21.61 2.26
C GLU A 159 19.58 -20.88 2.34
N ARG A 160 20.41 -20.95 1.30
CA ARG A 160 21.70 -20.26 1.24
C ARG A 160 21.53 -18.75 1.13
N ALA A 161 20.62 -18.27 0.28
CA ALA A 161 20.30 -16.85 0.15
C ALA A 161 19.64 -16.30 1.42
N HIS A 162 18.78 -17.08 2.07
CA HIS A 162 18.21 -16.77 3.37
C HIS A 162 19.33 -16.68 4.43
N LYS A 163 20.23 -17.65 4.54
CA LYS A 163 21.38 -17.57 5.46
C LYS A 163 22.29 -16.36 5.19
N LEU A 164 22.49 -15.99 3.93
CA LEU A 164 23.36 -14.87 3.54
C LEU A 164 22.71 -13.50 3.74
N HIS A 165 21.40 -13.40 3.53
CA HIS A 165 20.71 -12.11 3.40
C HIS A 165 19.50 -11.95 4.30
N SER A 166 19.14 -12.95 5.12
CA SER A 166 18.05 -12.86 6.09
C SER A 166 18.35 -11.69 7.03
N PRO A 167 17.50 -10.66 7.06
CA PRO A 167 17.61 -9.62 8.06
C PRO A 167 17.44 -10.23 9.44
N VAL A 168 16.63 -11.27 9.61
CA VAL A 168 16.46 -11.94 10.91
C VAL A 168 17.78 -12.54 11.38
N ASP A 169 18.44 -13.39 10.57
CA ASP A 169 19.68 -14.06 10.98
C ASP A 169 20.87 -13.08 11.14
N ASN A 170 20.82 -11.94 10.45
CA ASN A 170 21.84 -10.88 10.57
C ASN A 170 21.54 -9.87 11.70
N LEU A 171 20.29 -9.78 12.18
CA LEU A 171 19.85 -8.84 13.21
C LEU A 171 19.64 -9.49 14.58
N LEU A 172 19.36 -10.81 14.64
CA LEU A 172 19.24 -11.62 15.86
C LEU A 172 20.62 -12.08 16.36
#